data_AF-A0A3B0SV96-F1
#
_entry.id   AF-A0A3B0SV96-F1
#
_cell.length_a   1.000
_cell.length_b   1.000
_cell.length_c   1.000
_cell.angle_alpha   90.00
_cell.angle_beta   90.00
_cell.angle_gamma   90.00
#
_symmetry.space_group_name_H-M   'P 1'
#
loop_
_entity.id
_entity.type
_entity.pdbx_description
1 polymer ?
#
loop_
_entity_poly.entity_id
_entity_poly.type
_entity_poly.pdbx_seq_one_letter_code
_entity_poly.pdbx_strand_id
1 'polypeptide(L)'
;MKKGLGILVLFFLFIACGERKENLTTIVDNDRSSTELVGTWKLVYGDVLENDSLTVKDVSTSDFIKIINRSHFAFFNQRRDTGKDFYGGAGTYTLEGNTYKETLNYTSVDEIRGHEFPFTIEIKGDTLVQRGLEQIKEAGIERYIVEKYIRIE
;
A
#
# COMPACT_ATOMS: atom_id res chain seq x y z
N MET A 1 48.59 -53.10 26.36
CA MET A 1 48.80 -51.62 26.33
C MET A 1 48.37 -51.11 24.98
N LYS A 2 47.28 -50.33 24.96
CA LYS A 2 46.70 -49.70 23.76
C LYS A 2 47.60 -48.52 23.35
N LYS A 3 48.02 -48.45 22.08
CA LYS A 3 48.45 -47.22 21.44
C LYS A 3 47.82 -47.18 20.05
N GLY A 4 46.96 -46.19 19.87
CA GLY A 4 46.16 -46.01 18.67
C GLY A 4 46.98 -45.44 17.52
N LEU A 5 46.54 -45.77 16.32
CA LEU A 5 46.93 -45.08 15.10
C LEU A 5 45.63 -44.64 14.44
N GLY A 6 45.25 -43.39 14.70
CA GLY A 6 44.08 -42.78 14.08
C GLY A 6 44.36 -42.56 12.60
N ILE A 7 43.66 -43.27 11.73
CA ILE A 7 43.64 -42.98 10.30
C ILE A 7 42.54 -41.95 10.07
N LEU A 8 42.98 -40.72 9.86
CA LEU A 8 42.20 -39.58 9.39
C LEU A 8 41.85 -39.81 7.92
N VAL A 9 40.64 -40.28 7.63
CA VAL A 9 40.12 -40.31 6.25
C VAL A 9 39.46 -38.96 5.98
N LEU A 10 40.15 -38.14 5.19
CA LEU A 10 39.68 -36.87 4.65
C LEU A 10 38.41 -37.09 3.81
N PHE A 11 37.27 -36.59 4.28
CA PHE A 11 36.07 -36.42 3.46
C PHE A 11 36.26 -35.22 2.52
N PHE A 12 36.72 -35.47 1.30
CA PHE A 12 36.60 -34.50 0.20
C PHE A 12 35.19 -34.56 -0.39
N LEU A 13 34.25 -33.82 0.20
CA LEU A 13 32.92 -33.55 -0.35
C LEU A 13 32.75 -32.03 -0.48
N PHE A 14 33.21 -31.42 -1.58
CA PHE A 14 32.65 -30.17 -2.13
C PHE A 14 33.04 -30.05 -3.61
N ILE A 15 32.47 -30.92 -4.44
CA ILE A 15 32.34 -30.66 -5.87
C ILE A 15 31.08 -29.81 -6.07
N ALA A 16 31.17 -28.86 -7.00
CA ALA A 16 30.12 -28.01 -7.55
C ALA A 16 29.83 -26.70 -6.80
N CYS A 17 30.82 -25.80 -6.76
CA CYS A 17 30.51 -24.38 -6.91
C CYS A 17 30.28 -24.13 -8.41
N GLY A 18 29.04 -24.33 -8.86
CA GLY A 18 28.61 -23.80 -10.15
C GLY A 18 28.27 -22.34 -9.96
N GLU A 19 29.11 -21.43 -10.48
CA GLU A 19 28.69 -20.04 -10.67
C GLU A 19 27.54 -20.05 -11.69
N ARG A 20 26.30 -20.05 -11.16
CA ARG A 20 25.16 -19.61 -11.95
C ARG A 20 25.40 -18.14 -12.22
N LYS A 21 25.86 -17.82 -13.43
CA LYS A 21 25.64 -16.50 -14.00
C LYS A 21 24.13 -16.32 -14.07
N GLU A 22 23.56 -15.74 -13.02
CA GLU A 22 22.23 -15.14 -13.13
C GLU A 22 22.35 -14.08 -14.21
N ASN A 23 21.75 -14.35 -15.37
CA ASN A 23 21.43 -13.31 -16.30
C ASN A 23 20.53 -12.35 -15.53
N LEU A 24 21.10 -11.20 -15.16
CA LEU A 24 20.41 -10.08 -14.54
C LEU A 24 19.46 -9.51 -15.59
N THR A 25 18.37 -10.23 -15.84
CA THR A 25 17.19 -9.67 -16.47
C THR A 25 16.67 -8.67 -15.44
N THR A 26 16.82 -7.39 -15.73
CA THR A 26 16.31 -6.30 -14.91
C THR A 26 14.78 -6.42 -14.85
N ILE A 27 14.28 -7.22 -13.92
CA ILE A 27 12.91 -7.14 -13.40
C ILE A 27 12.95 -6.06 -12.32
N VAL A 28 13.26 -4.83 -12.71
CA VAL A 28 13.40 -3.72 -11.79
C VAL A 28 12.37 -2.69 -12.19
N ASP A 29 11.10 -2.95 -11.90
CA ASP A 29 10.08 -1.90 -11.85
C ASP A 29 8.88 -2.31 -11.00
N ASN A 30 8.47 -3.59 -11.02
CA ASN A 30 7.27 -3.99 -10.27
C ASN A 30 7.49 -4.12 -8.74
N ASP A 31 8.72 -4.41 -8.29
CA ASP A 31 9.00 -4.64 -6.86
C ASP A 31 9.43 -3.37 -6.10
N ARG A 32 9.93 -2.34 -6.80
CA ARG A 32 10.28 -1.04 -6.19
C ARG A 32 9.04 -0.22 -5.85
N SER A 33 8.08 -0.13 -6.77
CA SER A 33 6.82 0.60 -6.53
C SER A 33 6.06 0.01 -5.33
N SER A 34 6.05 -1.32 -5.18
CA SER A 34 5.37 -1.99 -4.07
C SER A 34 6.05 -1.76 -2.72
N THR A 35 7.38 -1.70 -2.68
CA THR A 35 8.14 -1.43 -1.46
C THR A 35 8.09 0.04 -1.05
N GLU A 36 8.05 0.97 -2.01
CA GLU A 36 7.88 2.40 -1.73
C GLU A 36 6.46 2.72 -1.23
N LEU A 37 5.42 2.02 -1.69
CA LEU A 37 4.05 2.25 -1.23
C LEU A 37 3.82 1.85 0.24
N VAL A 38 4.52 0.81 0.71
CA VAL A 38 4.41 0.30 2.09
C VAL A 38 4.81 1.39 3.08
N GLY A 39 3.97 1.66 4.07
CA GLY A 39 4.23 2.66 5.10
C GLY A 39 2.98 3.21 5.77
N THR A 40 3.20 4.18 6.65
CA THR A 40 2.14 4.98 7.28
C THR A 40 2.09 6.35 6.62
N TRP A 41 0.90 6.76 6.20
CA TRP A 41 0.66 7.91 5.35
C TRP A 41 -0.37 8.82 6.01
N LYS A 42 -0.02 10.08 6.24
CA LYS A 42 -0.94 11.10 6.76
C LYS A 42 -1.50 11.95 5.63
N LEU A 43 -2.82 12.06 5.54
CA LEU A 43 -3.47 12.92 4.55
C LEU A 43 -3.14 14.38 4.86
N VAL A 44 -2.66 15.12 3.86
CA VAL A 44 -2.37 16.55 3.94
C VAL A 44 -3.20 17.37 2.94
N TYR A 45 -3.88 16.71 2.01
CA TYR A 45 -4.80 17.32 1.07
C TYR A 45 -5.78 16.27 0.55
N GLY A 46 -7.05 16.63 0.40
CA GLY A 46 -8.05 15.82 -0.27
C GLY A 46 -9.09 16.71 -0.94
N ASP A 47 -9.40 16.44 -2.20
CA ASP A 47 -10.54 17.04 -2.89
C ASP A 47 -11.41 15.98 -3.56
N VAL A 48 -12.67 16.34 -3.75
CA VAL A 48 -13.69 15.54 -4.41
C VAL A 48 -14.40 16.45 -5.41
N LEU A 49 -14.37 16.08 -6.67
CA LEU A 49 -15.16 16.68 -7.73
C LEU A 49 -16.35 15.77 -8.04
N GLU A 50 -17.55 16.27 -7.80
CA GLU A 50 -18.81 15.54 -8.01
C GLU A 50 -19.86 16.52 -8.54
N ASN A 51 -20.53 16.17 -9.64
CA ASN A 51 -21.55 17.02 -10.29
C ASN A 51 -21.10 18.48 -10.51
N ASP A 52 -19.89 18.68 -11.06
CA ASP A 52 -19.24 20.00 -11.26
C ASP A 52 -18.96 20.80 -9.97
N SER A 53 -19.19 20.21 -8.79
CA SER A 53 -18.90 20.81 -7.49
C SER A 53 -17.59 20.27 -6.93
N LEU A 54 -16.65 21.17 -6.65
CA LEU A 54 -15.39 20.85 -6.00
C LEU A 54 -15.51 21.04 -4.48
N THR A 55 -15.33 19.97 -3.73
CA THR A 55 -15.25 20.00 -2.27
C THR A 55 -13.83 19.69 -1.83
N VAL A 56 -13.21 20.61 -1.09
CA VAL A 56 -11.89 20.39 -0.47
C VAL A 56 -12.09 19.99 0.99
N LYS A 57 -11.46 18.88 1.39
CA LYS A 57 -11.50 18.38 2.77
C LYS A 57 -10.71 19.29 3.69
N ASP A 58 -11.34 19.70 4.79
CA ASP A 58 -10.65 20.40 5.87
C ASP A 58 -9.79 19.42 6.70
N VAL A 59 -8.51 19.32 6.32
CA VAL A 59 -7.51 18.52 7.02
C VAL A 59 -6.94 19.22 8.27
N SER A 60 -7.34 20.48 8.54
CA SER A 60 -6.86 21.21 9.72
C SER A 60 -7.55 20.73 11.00
N THR A 61 -8.75 20.19 10.90
CA THR A 61 -9.61 19.79 12.03
C THR A 61 -9.70 18.28 12.25
N SER A 62 -9.17 17.48 11.33
CA SER A 62 -9.18 16.02 11.41
C SER A 62 -7.82 15.43 11.07
N ASP A 63 -7.49 14.30 11.70
CA ASP A 63 -6.37 13.47 11.29
C ASP A 63 -6.93 12.30 10.48
N PHE A 64 -6.31 12.02 9.33
CA PHE A 64 -6.59 10.84 8.51
C PHE A 64 -5.26 10.13 8.27
N ILE A 65 -5.20 8.86 8.66
CA ILE A 65 -4.03 8.00 8.50
C ILE A 65 -4.41 6.83 7.61
N LYS A 66 -3.55 6.51 6.65
CA LYS A 66 -3.58 5.29 5.86
C LYS A 66 -2.32 4.48 6.15
N ILE A 67 -2.48 3.22 6.51
CA ILE A 67 -1.40 2.25 6.71
C ILE A 67 -1.47 1.26 5.55
N ILE A 68 -0.40 1.15 4.78
CA ILE A 68 -0.31 0.20 3.68
C ILE A 68 0.82 -0.76 4.02
N ASN A 69 0.50 -2.05 4.13
CA ASN A 69 1.50 -3.11 4.24
C ASN A 69 1.67 -3.80 2.88
N ARG A 70 2.34 -4.96 2.84
CA ARG A 70 2.63 -5.66 1.56
C ARG A 70 1.40 -6.18 0.80
N SER A 71 0.25 -6.33 1.45
CA SER A 71 -0.93 -6.97 0.86
C SER A 71 -2.26 -6.30 1.22
N HIS A 72 -2.26 -5.46 2.25
CA HIS A 72 -3.45 -4.83 2.81
C HIS A 72 -3.21 -3.35 3.03
N PHE A 73 -4.31 -2.63 3.07
CA PHE A 73 -4.36 -1.28 3.57
C PHE A 73 -5.40 -1.18 4.69
N ALA A 74 -5.23 -0.19 5.54
CA ALA A 74 -6.25 0.28 6.46
C ALA A 74 -6.18 1.80 6.50
N PHE A 75 -7.32 2.47 6.61
CA PHE A 75 -7.37 3.88 6.89
C PHE A 75 -8.33 4.16 8.04
N PHE A 76 -8.08 5.28 8.70
CA PHE A 76 -8.98 5.80 9.71
C PHE A 76 -8.85 7.32 9.78
N ASN A 77 -9.93 7.97 10.14
CA ASN A 77 -9.95 9.38 10.46
C ASN A 77 -10.68 9.64 11.76
N GLN A 78 -10.34 10.76 12.39
CA GLN A 78 -11.03 11.27 13.56
C GLN A 78 -10.85 12.78 13.62
N ARG A 79 -11.85 13.49 14.16
CA ARG A 79 -11.67 14.90 14.51
C ARG A 79 -10.70 15.05 15.67
N ARG A 80 -9.77 15.98 15.54
CA ARG A 80 -8.79 16.26 16.60
C ARG A 80 -9.50 16.69 17.87
N ASP A 81 -8.95 16.29 19.01
CA ASP A 81 -9.42 16.67 20.35
C ASP A 81 -10.86 16.23 20.67
N THR A 82 -11.43 15.31 19.89
CA THR A 82 -12.78 14.77 20.13
C THR A 82 -12.84 13.27 19.87
N GLY A 83 -13.79 12.59 20.51
CA GLY A 83 -14.16 11.21 20.16
C GLY A 83 -15.11 11.09 18.97
N LYS A 84 -15.39 12.19 18.25
CA LYS A 84 -16.43 12.25 17.21
C LYS A 84 -15.86 12.02 15.81
N ASP A 85 -16.77 11.67 14.90
CA ASP A 85 -16.51 11.57 13.47
C ASP A 85 -15.36 10.59 13.15
N PHE A 86 -15.27 9.53 13.97
CA PHE A 86 -14.40 8.39 13.68
C PHE A 86 -15.00 7.58 12.53
N TYR A 87 -14.20 7.40 11.48
CA TYR A 87 -14.54 6.54 10.36
C TYR A 87 -13.28 5.82 9.90
N GLY A 88 -13.43 4.61 9.39
CA GLY A 88 -12.30 3.82 8.94
C GLY A 88 -12.73 2.67 8.07
N GLY A 89 -11.74 2.12 7.37
CA GLY A 89 -11.92 0.98 6.49
C GLY A 89 -10.61 0.26 6.25
N ALA A 90 -10.69 -0.97 5.77
CA ALA A 90 -9.52 -1.77 5.46
C ALA A 90 -9.84 -2.81 4.37
N GLY A 91 -8.81 -3.35 3.76
CA GLY A 91 -8.96 -4.35 2.72
C GLY A 91 -7.64 -4.75 2.09
N THR A 92 -7.72 -5.41 0.95
CA THR A 92 -6.57 -5.79 0.13
C THR A 92 -6.34 -4.78 -0.99
N TYR A 93 -5.19 -4.89 -1.65
CA TYR A 93 -4.96 -4.13 -2.87
C TYR A 93 -4.13 -4.90 -3.90
N THR A 94 -4.20 -4.46 -5.14
CA THR A 94 -3.23 -4.82 -6.19
C THR A 94 -2.48 -3.57 -6.64
N LEU A 95 -1.21 -3.76 -7.01
CA LEU A 95 -0.38 -2.69 -7.56
C LEU A 95 0.32 -3.20 -8.83
N GLU A 96 0.00 -2.57 -9.95
CA GLU A 96 0.58 -2.86 -11.27
C GLU A 96 1.10 -1.56 -11.87
N GLY A 97 2.42 -1.36 -11.80
CA GLY A 97 3.04 -0.07 -12.13
C GLY A 97 2.55 1.04 -11.21
N ASN A 98 1.76 1.98 -11.76
CA ASN A 98 1.11 3.07 -11.04
C ASN A 98 -0.40 2.84 -10.80
N THR A 99 -0.93 1.70 -11.25
CA THR A 99 -2.33 1.34 -11.04
C THR A 99 -2.47 0.66 -9.69
N TYR A 100 -3.06 1.37 -8.73
CA TYR A 100 -3.32 0.92 -7.37
C TYR A 100 -4.81 0.69 -7.19
N LYS A 101 -5.23 -0.54 -6.97
CA LYS A 101 -6.65 -0.89 -6.82
C LYS A 101 -6.92 -1.43 -5.44
N GLU A 102 -7.70 -0.70 -4.66
CA GLU A 102 -8.12 -1.10 -3.31
C GLU A 102 -9.41 -1.93 -3.39
N THR A 103 -9.49 -3.04 -2.67
CA THR A 103 -10.74 -3.79 -2.45
C THR A 103 -11.17 -3.60 -1.01
N LEU A 104 -12.26 -2.84 -0.76
CA LEU A 104 -12.66 -2.46 0.60
C LEU A 104 -13.47 -3.55 1.30
N ASN A 105 -12.84 -4.42 2.08
CA ASN A 105 -13.53 -5.55 2.71
C ASN A 105 -14.14 -5.21 4.08
N TYR A 106 -13.53 -4.29 4.80
CA TYR A 106 -13.90 -3.95 6.18
C TYR A 106 -14.29 -2.48 6.24
N THR A 107 -15.56 -2.20 6.51
CA THR A 107 -16.14 -0.86 6.61
C THR A 107 -17.50 -0.97 7.28
N SER A 108 -17.94 0.09 7.96
CA SER A 108 -19.29 0.19 8.52
C SER A 108 -20.37 0.57 7.50
N VAL A 109 -19.97 0.93 6.27
CA VAL A 109 -20.87 1.37 5.19
C VAL A 109 -21.10 0.20 4.23
N ASP A 110 -22.30 -0.35 4.25
CA ASP A 110 -22.63 -1.58 3.52
C ASP A 110 -22.59 -1.37 2.00
N GLU A 111 -22.98 -0.19 1.53
CA GLU A 111 -23.09 0.20 0.12
C GLU A 111 -21.75 0.18 -0.62
N ILE A 112 -20.64 0.27 0.12
CA ILE A 112 -19.28 0.29 -0.43
C ILE A 112 -18.46 -0.93 -0.02
N ARG A 113 -19.03 -1.84 0.79
CA ARG A 113 -18.33 -3.05 1.22
C ARG A 113 -18.17 -4.02 0.05
N GLY A 114 -16.94 -4.45 -0.17
CA GLY A 114 -16.56 -5.35 -1.27
C GLY A 114 -16.32 -4.63 -2.60
N HIS A 115 -16.51 -3.31 -2.67
CA HIS A 115 -16.24 -2.54 -3.87
C HIS A 115 -14.73 -2.39 -4.11
N GLU A 116 -14.38 -2.30 -5.40
CA GLU A 116 -13.04 -1.99 -5.85
C GLU A 116 -12.92 -0.50 -6.20
N PHE A 117 -11.87 0.14 -5.72
CA PHE A 117 -11.56 1.54 -5.96
C PHE A 117 -10.26 1.65 -6.74
N PRO A 118 -10.33 1.87 -8.07
CA PRO A 118 -9.16 2.04 -8.89
C PRO A 118 -8.57 3.45 -8.73
N PHE A 119 -7.29 3.50 -8.42
CA PHE A 119 -6.51 4.72 -8.35
C PHE A 119 -5.27 4.65 -9.25
N THR A 120 -4.84 5.82 -9.72
CA THR A 120 -3.48 6.05 -10.19
C THR A 120 -2.69 6.71 -9.07
N ILE A 121 -1.54 6.13 -8.72
CA ILE A 121 -0.65 6.67 -7.70
C ILE A 121 0.65 7.22 -8.28
N GLU A 122 1.25 8.15 -7.53
CA GLU A 122 2.56 8.72 -7.80
C GLU A 122 3.28 8.89 -6.46
N ILE A 123 4.47 8.30 -6.33
CA ILE A 123 5.31 8.44 -5.14
C ILE A 123 6.54 9.27 -5.49
N LYS A 124 6.80 10.32 -4.69
CA LYS A 124 7.95 11.21 -4.82
C LYS A 124 8.51 11.52 -3.43
N GLY A 125 9.59 10.80 -3.06
CA GLY A 125 10.12 10.86 -1.69
C GLY A 125 9.05 10.46 -0.68
N ASP A 126 8.77 11.34 0.28
CA ASP A 126 7.75 11.10 1.31
C ASP A 126 6.34 11.49 0.87
N THR A 127 6.12 11.85 -0.39
CA THR A 127 4.80 12.21 -0.90
C THR A 127 4.19 11.06 -1.69
N LEU A 128 2.97 10.67 -1.31
CA LEU A 128 2.09 9.82 -2.11
C LEU A 128 0.94 10.67 -2.62
N VAL A 129 0.74 10.70 -3.94
CA VAL A 129 -0.44 11.30 -4.56
C VAL A 129 -1.30 10.19 -5.16
N GLN A 130 -2.56 10.14 -4.78
CA GLN A 130 -3.55 9.16 -5.24
C GLN A 130 -4.67 9.89 -5.98
N ARG A 131 -5.09 9.38 -7.13
CA ARG A 131 -6.17 9.96 -7.94
C ARG A 131 -7.07 8.87 -8.50
N GLY A 132 -8.38 9.01 -8.42
CA GLY A 132 -9.28 7.96 -8.91
C GLY A 132 -10.69 8.47 -9.18
N LEU A 133 -11.38 7.77 -10.08
CA LEU A 133 -12.82 7.92 -10.26
C LEU A 133 -13.50 6.85 -9.43
N GLU A 134 -14.22 7.27 -8.40
CA GLU A 134 -15.13 6.39 -7.67
C GLU A 134 -16.48 6.41 -8.38
N GLN A 135 -16.87 5.25 -8.91
CA GLN A 135 -18.16 5.07 -9.58
C GLN A 135 -18.87 3.84 -9.02
N ILE A 136 -20.00 4.07 -8.35
CA ILE A 136 -20.90 3.02 -7.84
C ILE A 136 -22.29 3.31 -8.39
N LYS A 137 -22.62 2.69 -9.53
CA LYS A 137 -23.83 3.00 -10.31
C LYS A 137 -25.10 2.75 -9.50
N GLU A 138 -25.11 1.67 -8.71
CA GLU A 138 -26.25 1.27 -7.88
C GLU A 138 -26.51 2.27 -6.74
N ALA A 139 -25.46 2.94 -6.27
CA ALA A 139 -25.54 3.98 -5.24
C ALA A 139 -25.65 5.40 -5.83
N GLY A 140 -25.61 5.55 -7.16
CA GLY A 140 -25.60 6.85 -7.82
C GLY A 140 -24.35 7.70 -7.53
N ILE A 141 -23.24 7.06 -7.15
CA ILE A 141 -21.98 7.75 -6.81
C ILE A 141 -21.13 7.84 -8.06
N GLU A 142 -20.73 9.06 -8.44
CA GLU A 142 -19.72 9.32 -9.44
C GLU A 142 -18.91 10.56 -9.03
N ARG A 143 -17.70 10.32 -8.52
CA ARG A 143 -16.85 11.39 -8.00
C ARG A 143 -15.39 11.15 -8.31
N TYR A 144 -14.70 12.21 -8.72
CA TYR A 144 -13.26 12.18 -8.93
C TYR A 144 -12.56 12.65 -7.66
N ILE A 145 -11.62 11.85 -7.18
CA ILE A 145 -10.93 12.06 -5.90
C ILE A 145 -9.45 12.34 -6.18
N VAL A 146 -8.90 13.37 -5.55
CA VAL A 146 -7.44 13.57 -5.45
C VAL A 146 -7.04 13.68 -4.00
N GLU A 147 -6.10 12.84 -3.59
CA GLU A 147 -5.55 12.82 -2.24
C GLU A 147 -4.03 12.94 -2.28
N LYS A 148 -3.47 13.71 -1.36
CA LYS A 148 -2.02 13.80 -1.14
C LYS A 148 -1.72 13.44 0.30
N TYR A 149 -0.72 12.59 0.46
CA TYR A 149 -0.26 12.08 1.72
C TYR A 149 1.22 12.35 1.91
N ILE A 150 1.61 12.53 3.17
CA ILE A 150 3.01 12.54 3.60
C ILE A 150 3.28 11.31 4.44
N ARG A 151 4.37 10.61 4.16
CA ARG A 151 4.85 9.48 4.97
C ARG A 151 5.19 9.95 6.37
N ILE A 152 4.80 9.20 7.38
CA ILE A 152 5.13 9.45 8.78
C ILE A 152 5.82 8.22 9.39
N GLU A 153 6.79 8.48 10.27
CA GLU A 153 7.54 7.47 11.03
C GLU A 153 7.03 7.34 12.48
#